data_AF-A0A7X5I8T0-F1
#
_entry.id   AF-A0A7X5I8T0-F1
#
_cell.length_a   1.000
_cell.length_b   1.000
_cell.length_c   1.000
_cell.angle_alpha   90.00
_cell.angle_beta   90.00
_cell.angle_gamma   90.00
#
_symmetry.space_group_name_H-M   'P 1'
#
loop_
_entity.id
_entity.type
_entity.pdbx_description
1 polymer ?
#
loop_
_entity_poly.entity_id
_entity_poly.type
_entity_poly.pdbx_seq_one_letter_code
_entity_poly.pdbx_strand_id
1 'polypeptide(L)' 'MQMLKFKAKCPYEIGDRVRFEKGGEMQVMEITDIITQISAKTGHIKFILELGGWYKLDTDLHAVDVPRT' A
#
# COMPACT_ATOMS: atom_id res chain seq x y z
N MET A 1 8.22 15.85 22.74
CA MET A 1 8.01 15.07 21.50
C MET A 1 8.93 13.87 21.54
N GLN A 2 8.42 12.66 21.29
CA GLN A 2 9.25 11.46 21.18
C GLN A 2 9.51 11.17 19.71
N MET A 3 10.79 10.99 19.34
CA MET A 3 11.19 10.67 17.98
C MET A 3 11.09 9.17 17.77
N LEU A 4 10.30 8.74 16.79
CA LEU A 4 10.25 7.35 16.34
C LEU A 4 11.16 7.21 15.12
N LYS A 5 12.14 6.30 15.21
CA LYS A 5 12.98 5.90 14.08
C LYS A 5 12.54 4.51 13.65
N PHE A 6 12.41 4.31 12.35
CA PHE A 6 12.06 3.02 11.76
C PHE A 6 12.80 2.81 10.44
N LYS A 7 12.88 1.55 10.02
CA LYS A 7 13.37 1.15 8.71
C LYS A 7 12.36 0.19 8.11
N ALA A 8 11.92 0.45 6.90
CA ALA A 8 10.98 -0.39 6.16
C ALA A 8 11.51 -0.60 4.74
N LYS A 9 11.24 -1.77 4.17
CA LYS A 9 11.43 -2.05 2.74
C LYS A 9 10.05 -2.09 2.10
N CYS A 10 9.74 -1.11 1.26
CA CYS A 10 8.51 -1.13 0.49
C CYS A 10 8.68 -2.08 -0.71
N PRO A 11 7.74 -3.01 -0.95
CA PRO A 11 7.80 -3.90 -2.11
C PRO A 11 7.12 -3.30 -3.36
N TYR A 12 6.62 -2.06 -3.30
CA TYR A 12 5.88 -1.39 -4.37
C TYR A 12 6.61 -0.13 -4.83
N GLU A 13 6.38 0.26 -6.08
CA GLU A 13 6.89 1.51 -6.65
C GLU A 13 5.74 2.39 -7.17
N ILE A 14 5.91 3.71 -7.12
CA ILE A 14 4.97 4.64 -7.74
C ILE A 14 5.01 4.44 -9.26
N GLY A 15 3.84 4.36 -9.89
CA GLY A 15 3.68 4.00 -11.31
C GLY A 15 3.43 2.51 -11.55
N ASP A 16 3.63 1.63 -10.57
CA ASP A 16 3.22 0.23 -10.69
C ASP A 16 1.70 0.13 -10.86
N ARG A 17 1.25 -0.86 -11.63
CA ARG A 17 -0.17 -1.25 -11.67
C ARG A 17 -0.41 -2.39 -10.72
N VAL A 18 -1.44 -2.27 -9.89
CA VAL A 18 -1.85 -3.31 -8.94
C VAL A 18 -3.21 -3.86 -9.28
N ARG A 19 -3.37 -5.16 -9.13
CA ARG A 19 -4.65 -5.86 -9.25
C ARG A 19 -5.18 -6.21 -7.86
N PHE A 20 -6.45 -5.91 -7.59
CA PHE A 20 -7.11 -6.18 -6.32
C PHE A 20 -8.62 -6.42 -6.50
N GLU A 21 -9.25 -7.11 -5.55
CA GLU A 21 -10.70 -7.32 -5.54
C GLU A 21 -11.40 -6.22 -4.72
N LYS A 22 -12.49 -5.67 -5.27
CA LYS A 22 -13.38 -4.73 -4.59
C LYS A 22 -14.82 -5.01 -4.96
N GLY A 23 -15.64 -5.36 -3.95
CA GLY A 23 -17.06 -5.62 -4.15
C GLY A 23 -17.35 -6.83 -5.05
N GLY A 24 -16.48 -7.84 -5.06
CA GLY A 24 -16.60 -9.01 -5.93
C GLY A 24 -16.04 -8.83 -7.35
N GLU A 25 -15.53 -7.64 -7.68
CA GLU A 25 -14.94 -7.36 -8.99
C GLU A 25 -13.43 -7.15 -8.91
N MET A 26 -12.71 -7.69 -9.89
CA MET A 26 -11.27 -7.48 -10.04
C MET A 26 -10.98 -6.14 -10.70
N GLN A 27 -10.24 -5.29 -10.01
CA GLN A 27 -9.83 -3.96 -10.45
C GLN A 27 -8.33 -3.95 -10.74
N VAL A 28 -7.90 -3.08 -11.67
CA VAL A 28 -6.48 -2.81 -11.94
C VAL A 28 -6.25 -1.31 -11.99
N MET A 29 -5.42 -0.78 -11.10
CA MET A 29 -5.14 0.66 -10.99
C MET A 29 -3.65 0.95 -10.81
N GLU A 30 -3.21 2.14 -11.19
CA GLU A 30 -1.85 2.63 -10.99
C GLU A 30 -1.66 3.19 -9.58
N ILE A 31 -0.51 2.91 -8.97
CA ILE A 31 -0.07 3.50 -7.70
C ILE A 31 0.39 4.93 -7.96
N THR A 32 -0.31 5.90 -7.38
CA THR A 32 0.03 7.33 -7.45
C THR A 32 0.85 7.81 -6.25
N ASP A 33 0.71 7.15 -5.10
CA ASP A 33 1.51 7.43 -3.89
C ASP A 33 1.59 6.19 -2.98
N ILE A 34 2.60 6.17 -2.09
CA ILE A 34 2.83 5.11 -1.11
C ILE A 34 2.96 5.69 0.29
N ILE A 35 1.97 5.40 1.13
CA ILE A 35 1.91 5.89 2.50
C ILE A 35 2.39 4.79 3.44
N THR A 36 3.34 5.11 4.32
CA THR A 36 3.80 4.18 5.37
C THR A 36 3.10 4.51 6.69
N GLN A 37 2.42 3.53 7.30
CA GLN A 37 1.80 3.64 8.62
C GLN A 37 2.54 2.77 9.64
N ILE A 38 2.81 3.34 10.81
CA ILE A 38 3.59 2.65 11.87
C ILE A 38 2.90 2.78 13.21
N SER A 39 2.72 1.66 13.88
CA SER A 39 2.28 1.64 15.26
C SER A 39 3.42 2.04 16.20
N ALA A 40 3.29 3.18 16.88
CA ALA A 40 4.26 3.61 17.89
C ALA A 40 4.40 2.62 19.06
N LYS A 41 3.34 1.83 19.34
CA LYS A 41 3.31 0.86 20.44
C LYS A 41 3.96 -0.47 20.07
N THR A 42 3.68 -0.97 18.87
CA THR A 42 4.08 -2.34 18.46
C THR A 42 5.18 -2.37 17.42
N GLY A 43 5.51 -1.23 16.80
CA GLY A 43 6.44 -1.16 15.67
C GLY A 43 5.90 -1.78 14.38
N HIS A 44 4.64 -2.23 14.35
CA HIS A 44 4.03 -2.80 13.16
C HIS A 44 4.02 -1.76 12.04
N ILE A 45 4.51 -2.16 10.86
CA ILE A 45 4.62 -1.32 9.66
C ILE A 45 3.67 -1.86 8.62
N LYS A 46 2.89 -0.95 8.02
CA LYS A 46 1.96 -1.23 6.94
C LYS A 46 2.15 -0.21 5.83
N PHE A 47 1.93 -0.64 4.60
CA PHE A 47 1.87 0.26 3.44
C PHE A 47 0.41 0.45 3.01
N ILE A 48 0.06 1.68 2.65
CA ILE A 48 -1.23 2.02 2.03
C ILE A 48 -0.90 2.59 0.66
N LEU A 49 -1.48 2.00 -0.37
CA LEU A 49 -1.30 2.45 -1.75
C LEU A 49 -2.38 3.45 -2.09
N GLU A 50 -2.00 4.64 -2.53
CA GLU A 50 -2.94 5.53 -3.20
C GLU A 50 -3.03 5.11 -4.67
N LEU A 51 -4.24 4.85 -5.14
CA LEU A 51 -4.52 4.37 -6.48
C LEU A 51 -5.35 5.40 -7.24
N GLY A 52 -4.87 5.77 -8.43
CA GLY A 52 -5.54 6.73 -9.32
C GLY A 52 -5.79 8.11 -8.71
N GLY A 53 -5.03 8.51 -7.67
CA GLY A 53 -5.12 9.83 -7.03
C GLY A 53 -6.29 10.02 -6.06
N TRP A 54 -7.05 8.97 -5.71
CA TRP A 54 -8.18 9.12 -4.78
C TRP A 54 -8.46 7.90 -3.90
N TYR A 55 -8.13 6.69 -4.35
CA TYR A 55 -8.49 5.48 -3.63
C TYR A 55 -7.32 4.99 -2.77
N LYS A 56 -7.58 4.68 -1.49
CA LYS A 56 -6.56 4.16 -0.58
C LYS A 56 -6.75 2.67 -0.35
N LEU A 57 -5.81 1.87 -0.84
CA LEU A 57 -5.81 0.43 -0.69
C LEU A 57 -4.91 0.02 0.48
N ASP A 58 -5.50 -0.67 1.46
CA ASP A 58 -4.80 -1.27 2.58
C ASP A 58 -4.23 -2.64 2.17
N THR A 59 -2.90 -2.77 2.13
CA THR A 59 -2.24 -4.00 1.68
C THR A 59 -2.36 -5.16 2.66
N ASP A 60 -2.76 -4.90 3.91
CA ASP A 60 -2.98 -5.97 4.90
C ASP A 60 -4.40 -6.58 4.79
N LEU A 61 -5.33 -5.86 4.16
CA LEU A 61 -6.73 -6.26 4.01
C LEU A 61 -7.03 -6.84 2.63
N HIS A 62 -6.23 -6.49 1.63
CA HIS A 62 -6.46 -6.93 0.25
C HIS A 62 -5.26 -7.69 -0.27
N ALA A 63 -5.51 -8.86 -0.89
CA ALA A 63 -4.51 -9.55 -1.68
C ALA A 63 -4.17 -8.67 -2.89
N VAL A 64 -2.95 -8.15 -2.93
CA VAL A 64 -2.44 -7.35 -4.05
C VAL A 64 -1.60 -8.26 -4.93
N ASP A 65 -1.99 -8.38 -6.19
CA ASP A 65 -1.17 -9.01 -7.21
C ASP A 65 -0.53 -7.91 -8.06
N VAL A 66 0.81 -7.93 -8.15
CA VAL A 66 1.56 -7.02 -9.02
C VAL A 66 1.77 -7.80 -10.32
N PRO A 67 1.07 -7.46 -11.42
CA PRO A 67 1.27 -8.15 -12.69
C PRO A 67 2.71 -7.92 -13.10
N ARG A 68 3.53 -8.98 -13.07
CA ARG A 68 4.86 -8.93 -13.66
C ARG A 68 4.71 -8.67 -15.16
N THR A 69 5.47 -7.71 -15.66
CA THR A 69 5.66 -7.45 -17.08
C THR A 69 6.23 -8.66 -17.80
#